data_AF-A0A6J8EHT3-F1
#
_entry.id   AF-A0A6J8EHT3-F1
#
_cell.length_a   1.000
_cell.length_b   1.000
_cell.length_c   1.000
_cell.angle_alpha   90.00
_cell.angle_beta   90.00
_cell.angle_gamma   90.00
#
_symmetry.space_group_name_H-M   'P 1'
#
loop_
_entity.id
_entity.type
_entity.pdbx_description
1 polymer ?
#
loop_
_entity_poly.entity_id
_entity_poly.type
_entity_poly.pdbx_seq_one_letter_code
_entity_poly.pdbx_strand_id
1 'polypeptide(L)'
;MNTPVSHPSQISETNKGAIGSQISETNKRAIGSQISETKKGAIGSQISETNKGAIGSQISETNKGAIGSQISETNKGAIGSQISETNNKKGAIRSQISETNKGAIGSQISETGFTDLRNRITELRNRITDLRNRITDLRNQQRCNKVMKEHSVKNLIFSSSCTVYGDPKYLPVDENHPTGGCTNPYGKTKFFIEEILKDLWKADPDWNIVVLRYFNPVGAHKSGRIGEDPKCIPNLMPYCAQILVGKMKELKVYGNDYDTPDGTGVRDYIHISDVATGHVAAQTKVEEKCGLKIYNLGTGQGYSVMDMINAFSAAAGKPVKYRIIGRRPGDVASTYSKPDLAAKELGWKATRGLNTMCEDLWRWQTMNPDGFNSNGPTHKKHKLTQKI
;
A
#
# COMPACT_ATOMS: atom_id res chain seq x y z
N MET A 1 28.11 15.52 -48.36
CA MET A 1 26.75 14.98 -48.13
C MET A 1 26.65 14.56 -46.68
N ASN A 2 25.96 15.37 -45.88
CA ASN A 2 25.90 15.25 -44.42
C ASN A 2 24.97 14.11 -44.01
N THR A 3 25.52 13.09 -43.35
CA THR A 3 24.76 12.13 -42.54
C THR A 3 24.30 12.82 -41.25
N PRO A 4 23.01 12.72 -40.86
CA PRO A 4 22.55 13.35 -39.63
C PRO A 4 23.03 12.53 -38.43
N VAL A 5 24.01 13.08 -37.71
CA VAL A 5 24.35 12.68 -36.34
C VAL A 5 23.25 13.23 -35.43
N SER A 6 22.52 12.35 -34.74
CA SER A 6 21.55 12.74 -33.71
C SER A 6 22.18 12.69 -32.31
N HIS A 7 21.92 13.72 -31.50
CA HIS A 7 22.23 13.88 -30.07
C HIS A 7 20.97 14.41 -29.35
N PRO A 8 20.90 14.43 -28.00
CA PRO A 8 21.17 13.40 -27.01
C PRO A 8 19.88 13.08 -26.19
N SER A 9 19.76 11.90 -25.60
CA SER A 9 18.57 11.40 -24.87
C SER A 9 17.39 10.94 -25.73
N GLN A 10 17.13 9.62 -25.73
CA GLN A 10 16.00 8.99 -26.41
C GLN A 10 15.30 8.00 -25.48
N ILE A 11 13.97 7.97 -25.54
CA ILE A 11 13.09 7.01 -24.87
C ILE A 11 12.34 6.24 -25.96
N SER A 12 12.45 4.91 -25.98
CA SER A 12 11.79 4.06 -26.98
C SER A 12 11.66 2.61 -26.49
N GLU A 13 10.77 1.82 -27.09
CA GLU A 13 10.63 0.39 -26.77
C GLU A 13 11.84 -0.44 -27.25
N THR A 14 12.46 -0.11 -28.39
CA THR A 14 13.64 -0.82 -28.91
C THR A 14 14.60 0.12 -29.65
N ASN A 15 15.89 0.16 -29.26
CA ASN A 15 16.93 0.85 -30.02
C ASN A 15 17.91 -0.10 -30.70
N LYS A 16 18.14 0.13 -31.99
CA LYS A 16 19.06 -0.67 -32.83
C LYS A 16 20.46 -0.04 -32.98
N GLY A 17 20.67 1.22 -32.59
CA GLY A 17 21.96 1.92 -32.68
C GLY A 17 21.87 3.41 -32.36
N ALA A 18 22.58 3.92 -31.33
CA ALA A 18 22.67 5.36 -31.05
C ALA A 18 23.85 5.73 -30.11
N ILE A 19 24.26 7.01 -30.14
CA ILE A 19 25.34 7.60 -29.33
C ILE A 19 24.72 8.64 -28.37
N GLY A 20 24.86 8.44 -27.05
CA GLY A 20 24.30 9.34 -26.01
C GLY A 20 23.54 8.61 -24.89
N SER A 21 22.94 9.36 -23.96
CA SER A 21 22.16 8.78 -22.85
C SER A 21 20.84 8.16 -23.32
N GLN A 22 20.42 6.99 -22.82
CA GLN A 22 19.22 6.29 -23.35
C GLN A 22 18.43 5.52 -22.28
N ILE A 23 17.11 5.47 -22.46
CA ILE A 23 16.19 4.62 -21.68
C ILE A 23 15.32 3.80 -22.67
N SER A 24 15.34 2.48 -22.57
CA SER A 24 14.52 1.60 -23.43
C SER A 24 14.24 0.24 -22.77
N GLU A 25 13.40 -0.61 -23.36
CA GLU A 25 13.24 -2.00 -22.90
C GLU A 25 14.38 -2.88 -23.45
N THR A 26 14.72 -2.75 -24.73
CA THR A 26 15.81 -3.51 -25.37
C THR A 26 16.81 -2.63 -26.15
N ASN A 27 18.11 -2.80 -25.86
CA ASN A 27 19.22 -2.18 -26.62
C ASN A 27 20.16 -3.22 -27.24
N LYS A 28 20.47 -3.05 -28.54
CA LYS A 28 21.31 -4.00 -29.30
C LYS A 28 22.74 -3.52 -29.63
N ARG A 29 23.02 -2.20 -29.69
CA ARG A 29 24.34 -1.57 -29.89
C ARG A 29 24.31 -0.09 -29.49
N ALA A 30 25.04 0.35 -28.47
CA ALA A 30 25.03 1.78 -28.09
C ALA A 30 26.30 2.22 -27.31
N ILE A 31 26.64 3.51 -27.42
CA ILE A 31 27.79 4.15 -26.75
C ILE A 31 27.27 5.31 -25.88
N GLY A 32 27.45 5.25 -24.55
CA GLY A 32 26.98 6.27 -23.59
C GLY A 32 26.32 5.70 -22.32
N SER A 33 25.71 6.57 -21.49
CA SER A 33 25.03 6.20 -20.22
C SER A 33 23.62 5.63 -20.44
N GLN A 34 23.30 4.42 -19.97
CA GLN A 34 22.08 3.73 -20.43
C GLN A 34 21.32 2.95 -19.35
N ILE A 35 19.99 2.94 -19.42
CA ILE A 35 19.06 2.14 -18.60
C ILE A 35 18.17 1.26 -19.49
N SER A 36 18.15 -0.07 -19.33
CA SER A 36 17.18 -0.95 -20.04
C SER A 36 16.99 -2.33 -19.39
N GLU A 37 15.93 -3.07 -19.73
CA GLU A 37 15.69 -4.42 -19.18
C GLU A 37 16.70 -5.46 -19.74
N THR A 38 16.85 -5.56 -21.07
CA THR A 38 17.79 -6.51 -21.71
C THR A 38 18.76 -5.84 -22.67
N LYS A 39 20.06 -6.15 -22.57
CA LYS A 39 21.10 -5.61 -23.48
C LYS A 39 22.02 -6.64 -24.13
N LYS A 40 22.46 -6.31 -25.35
CA LYS A 40 23.54 -6.98 -26.08
C LYS A 40 24.51 -5.91 -26.62
N GLY A 41 25.78 -5.94 -26.25
CA GLY A 41 26.87 -5.16 -26.90
C GLY A 41 26.85 -3.63 -26.71
N ALA A 42 27.40 -3.10 -25.61
CA ALA A 42 27.48 -1.65 -25.36
C ALA A 42 28.81 -1.18 -24.71
N ILE A 43 29.16 0.11 -24.88
CA ILE A 43 30.35 0.76 -24.28
C ILE A 43 29.92 1.99 -23.45
N GLY A 44 30.21 2.03 -22.13
CA GLY A 44 29.84 3.16 -21.23
C GLY A 44 29.31 2.75 -19.83
N SER A 45 28.77 3.70 -19.06
CA SER A 45 28.15 3.48 -17.72
C SER A 45 26.69 2.98 -17.80
N GLN A 46 26.34 1.88 -17.12
CA GLN A 46 25.10 1.14 -17.46
C GLN A 46 24.31 0.58 -16.26
N ILE A 47 22.97 0.56 -16.38
CA ILE A 47 22.04 -0.15 -15.48
C ILE A 47 21.11 -1.06 -16.31
N SER A 48 20.94 -2.34 -15.93
CA SER A 48 20.02 -3.27 -16.64
C SER A 48 19.66 -4.54 -15.87
N GLU A 49 18.52 -5.18 -16.11
CA GLU A 49 18.21 -6.49 -15.48
C GLU A 49 19.11 -7.61 -16.00
N THR A 50 19.26 -7.77 -17.33
CA THR A 50 20.16 -8.78 -17.93
C THR A 50 21.15 -8.20 -18.94
N ASN A 51 22.45 -8.42 -18.70
CA ASN A 51 23.52 -8.04 -19.62
C ASN A 51 24.17 -9.25 -20.33
N LYS A 52 24.37 -9.15 -21.65
CA LYS A 52 24.96 -10.19 -22.50
C LYS A 52 26.25 -9.74 -23.23
N GLY A 53 26.83 -8.61 -22.88
CA GLY A 53 28.08 -8.11 -23.49
C GLY A 53 28.29 -6.61 -23.36
N ALA A 54 29.25 -6.14 -22.55
CA ALA A 54 29.54 -4.70 -22.43
C ALA A 54 30.95 -4.34 -21.92
N ILE A 55 31.43 -3.12 -22.21
CA ILE A 55 32.71 -2.55 -21.72
C ILE A 55 32.43 -1.25 -20.94
N GLY A 56 32.77 -1.18 -19.65
CA GLY A 56 32.55 0.02 -18.77
C GLY A 56 32.03 -0.31 -17.36
N SER A 57 31.58 0.72 -16.61
CA SER A 57 31.03 0.59 -15.25
C SER A 57 29.54 0.19 -15.23
N GLN A 58 29.14 -0.83 -14.46
CA GLN A 58 27.84 -1.50 -14.65
C GLN A 58 27.12 -1.90 -13.34
N ILE A 59 25.78 -1.86 -13.37
CA ILE A 59 24.88 -2.41 -12.34
C ILE A 59 23.83 -3.31 -13.03
N SER A 60 23.74 -4.61 -12.66
CA SER A 60 22.72 -5.51 -13.25
C SER A 60 22.30 -6.70 -12.40
N GLU A 61 21.08 -7.23 -12.53
CA GLU A 61 20.68 -8.45 -11.79
C GLU A 61 21.46 -9.68 -12.29
N THR A 62 21.52 -9.92 -13.61
CA THR A 62 22.30 -11.02 -14.20
C THR A 62 23.29 -10.54 -15.26
N ASN A 63 24.58 -10.85 -15.08
CA ASN A 63 25.63 -10.58 -16.07
C ASN A 63 26.14 -11.87 -16.73
N LYS A 64 26.19 -11.89 -18.06
CA LYS A 64 26.68 -13.02 -18.87
C LYS A 64 27.98 -12.73 -19.63
N GLY A 65 28.55 -11.53 -19.56
CA GLY A 65 29.78 -11.16 -20.26
C GLY A 65 30.09 -9.66 -20.21
N ALA A 66 31.16 -9.22 -19.53
CA ALA A 66 31.56 -7.81 -19.51
C ALA A 66 33.04 -7.52 -19.13
N ILE A 67 33.56 -6.35 -19.51
CA ILE A 67 34.90 -5.85 -19.16
C ILE A 67 34.78 -4.48 -18.43
N GLY A 68 35.21 -4.36 -17.17
CA GLY A 68 35.12 -3.12 -16.36
C GLY A 68 34.63 -3.31 -14.92
N SER A 69 34.33 -2.22 -14.19
CA SER A 69 33.84 -2.25 -12.79
C SER A 69 32.36 -2.59 -12.69
N GLN A 70 31.95 -3.53 -11.82
CA GLN A 70 30.61 -4.14 -11.89
C GLN A 70 29.96 -4.38 -10.52
N ILE A 71 28.62 -4.26 -10.48
CA ILE A 71 27.75 -4.68 -9.38
C ILE A 71 26.65 -5.59 -9.96
N SER A 72 26.53 -6.85 -9.50
CA SER A 72 25.45 -7.73 -9.98
C SER A 72 25.00 -8.84 -9.03
N GLU A 73 23.73 -9.23 -9.02
CA GLU A 73 23.27 -10.36 -8.17
C GLU A 73 23.88 -11.69 -8.63
N THR A 74 23.86 -12.00 -9.94
CA THR A 74 24.46 -13.21 -10.52
C THR A 74 25.44 -12.89 -11.65
N ASN A 75 26.70 -13.35 -11.54
CA ASN A 75 27.71 -13.20 -12.60
C ASN A 75 28.10 -14.55 -13.24
N LYS A 76 28.07 -14.60 -14.58
CA LYS A 76 28.43 -15.76 -15.40
C LYS A 76 29.67 -15.53 -16.29
N GLY A 77 30.26 -14.33 -16.29
CA GLY A 77 31.53 -14.06 -16.98
C GLY A 77 31.92 -12.58 -17.04
N ALA A 78 33.10 -12.22 -16.53
CA ALA A 78 33.60 -10.85 -16.54
C ALA A 78 35.13 -10.71 -16.36
N ILE A 79 35.69 -9.55 -16.75
CA ILE A 79 37.09 -9.12 -16.52
C ILE A 79 37.09 -7.70 -15.91
N GLY A 80 37.46 -7.53 -14.62
CA GLY A 80 37.48 -6.23 -13.91
C GLY A 80 37.10 -6.31 -12.42
N SER A 81 37.01 -5.17 -11.71
CA SER A 81 36.61 -5.08 -10.28
C SER A 81 35.12 -5.38 -10.09
N GLN A 82 34.75 -6.20 -9.11
CA GLN A 82 33.41 -6.79 -9.03
C GLN A 82 32.81 -6.81 -7.62
N ILE A 83 31.49 -6.62 -7.54
CA ILE A 83 30.62 -6.91 -6.40
C ILE A 83 29.50 -7.82 -6.87
N SER A 84 29.36 -9.03 -6.31
CA SER A 84 28.26 -9.94 -6.68
C SER A 84 27.80 -10.90 -5.60
N GLU A 85 26.51 -11.21 -5.53
CA GLU A 85 25.95 -12.16 -4.55
C GLU A 85 26.35 -13.62 -4.85
N THR A 86 26.29 -14.05 -6.12
CA THR A 86 26.68 -15.41 -6.55
C THR A 86 27.67 -15.39 -7.72
N ASN A 87 28.80 -16.11 -7.59
CA ASN A 87 29.87 -16.14 -8.60
C ASN A 87 30.22 -17.59 -9.01
N ASN A 88 30.06 -17.94 -10.29
CA ASN A 88 30.08 -19.33 -10.76
C ASN A 88 31.38 -19.79 -11.48
N LYS A 89 32.55 -19.23 -11.15
CA LYS A 89 33.84 -19.69 -11.71
C LYS A 89 34.99 -19.77 -10.70
N LYS A 90 35.84 -20.80 -10.87
CA LYS A 90 37.19 -20.90 -10.29
C LYS A 90 38.16 -20.06 -11.15
N GLY A 91 38.90 -19.15 -10.52
CA GLY A 91 40.08 -18.49 -11.12
C GLY A 91 39.86 -17.04 -11.59
N ALA A 92 39.63 -16.12 -10.65
CA ALA A 92 39.71 -14.68 -10.90
C ALA A 92 40.85 -14.06 -10.07
N ILE A 93 41.65 -13.20 -10.70
CA ILE A 93 42.81 -12.54 -10.08
C ILE A 93 42.38 -11.13 -9.64
N ARG A 94 42.35 -10.88 -8.32
CA ARG A 94 42.14 -9.60 -7.56
C ARG A 94 40.71 -9.28 -7.08
N SER A 95 40.62 -8.21 -6.26
CA SER A 95 39.62 -7.83 -5.23
C SER A 95 38.15 -8.13 -5.52
N GLN A 96 37.48 -8.83 -4.60
CA GLN A 96 36.10 -9.32 -4.73
C GLN A 96 35.31 -9.11 -3.43
N ILE A 97 33.99 -8.87 -3.56
CA ILE A 97 33.00 -8.97 -2.48
C ILE A 97 31.92 -9.96 -2.93
N SER A 98 31.77 -11.10 -2.24
CA SER A 98 30.69 -12.10 -2.46
C SER A 98 30.29 -12.83 -1.17
N GLU A 99 29.05 -13.30 -1.08
CA GLU A 99 28.50 -14.02 0.10
C GLU A 99 28.96 -15.50 0.19
N THR A 100 29.49 -16.09 -0.89
CA THR A 100 30.16 -17.40 -0.86
C THR A 100 31.43 -17.40 -1.70
N ASN A 101 32.59 -17.52 -1.06
CA ASN A 101 33.87 -17.67 -1.75
C ASN A 101 34.66 -18.86 -1.22
N LYS A 102 34.97 -19.83 -2.10
CA LYS A 102 36.07 -20.77 -1.88
C LYS A 102 37.32 -20.21 -2.57
N GLY A 103 38.07 -19.40 -1.81
CA GLY A 103 39.45 -18.98 -2.12
C GLY A 103 39.59 -17.63 -2.81
N ALA A 104 39.87 -16.58 -2.02
CA ALA A 104 40.42 -15.32 -2.49
C ALA A 104 41.30 -14.67 -1.39
N ILE A 105 42.34 -13.92 -1.78
CA ILE A 105 43.25 -13.16 -0.91
C ILE A 105 43.11 -11.67 -1.27
N GLY A 106 42.65 -10.84 -0.31
CA GLY A 106 42.46 -9.39 -0.46
C GLY A 106 41.58 -8.78 0.66
N SER A 107 41.53 -7.45 0.74
CA SER A 107 40.84 -6.67 1.79
C SER A 107 39.32 -6.87 1.78
N GLN A 108 38.72 -7.04 2.96
CA GLN A 108 37.29 -7.33 3.14
C GLN A 108 36.50 -6.08 3.58
N ILE A 109 35.28 -5.89 3.07
CA ILE A 109 34.33 -4.82 3.46
C ILE A 109 33.03 -5.46 3.97
N SER A 110 32.48 -4.96 5.06
CA SER A 110 31.41 -5.59 5.85
C SER A 110 29.99 -5.47 5.25
N GLU A 111 29.22 -6.54 5.43
CA GLU A 111 27.85 -6.85 4.96
C GLU A 111 26.75 -5.83 5.36
N THR A 112 26.98 -5.07 6.43
CA THR A 112 26.02 -4.14 7.04
C THR A 112 25.61 -2.97 6.13
N GLY A 113 26.50 -2.52 5.23
CA GLY A 113 26.21 -1.42 4.30
C GLY A 113 25.24 -1.79 3.17
N PHE A 114 25.23 -3.07 2.75
CA PHE A 114 24.34 -3.54 1.67
C PHE A 114 22.91 -3.77 2.16
N THR A 115 22.71 -4.17 3.41
CA THR A 115 21.38 -4.35 3.98
C THR A 115 20.61 -3.03 4.05
N ASP A 116 21.26 -1.93 4.47
CA ASP A 116 20.61 -0.60 4.51
C ASP A 116 20.23 -0.13 3.10
N LEU A 117 21.11 -0.33 2.12
CA LEU A 117 20.84 0.01 0.73
C LEU A 117 19.70 -0.83 0.14
N ARG A 118 19.69 -2.15 0.36
CA ARG A 118 18.59 -3.05 -0.05
C ARG A 118 17.25 -2.62 0.58
N ASN A 119 17.26 -2.22 1.86
CA ASN A 119 16.07 -1.72 2.55
C ASN A 119 15.55 -0.42 1.94
N ARG A 120 16.44 0.55 1.66
CA ARG A 120 16.07 1.82 1.00
C ARG A 120 15.54 1.61 -0.42
N ILE A 121 16.15 0.72 -1.20
CA ILE A 121 15.69 0.38 -2.54
C ILE A 121 14.31 -0.27 -2.48
N THR A 122 14.11 -1.21 -1.55
CA THR A 122 12.79 -1.83 -1.31
C THR A 122 11.74 -0.79 -0.93
N GLU A 123 12.08 0.14 -0.04
CA GLU A 123 11.19 1.23 0.35
C GLU A 123 10.82 2.14 -0.83
N LEU A 124 11.81 2.53 -1.65
CA LEU A 124 11.58 3.33 -2.85
C LEU A 124 10.70 2.60 -3.87
N ARG A 125 10.94 1.30 -4.11
CA ARG A 125 10.09 0.48 -4.98
C ARG A 125 8.65 0.43 -4.47
N ASN A 126 8.46 0.23 -3.16
CA ASN A 126 7.13 0.23 -2.55
C ASN A 126 6.43 1.58 -2.71
N ARG A 127 7.14 2.71 -2.53
CA ARG A 127 6.60 4.06 -2.74
C ARG A 127 6.21 4.28 -4.21
N ILE A 128 7.03 3.85 -5.17
CA ILE A 128 6.71 3.94 -6.60
C ILE A 128 5.46 3.12 -6.94
N THR A 129 5.37 1.89 -6.41
CA THR A 129 4.20 1.02 -6.62
C THR A 129 2.92 1.63 -6.04
N ASP A 130 2.98 2.19 -4.81
CA ASP A 130 1.84 2.88 -4.22
C ASP A 130 1.41 4.07 -5.08
N LEU A 131 2.35 4.92 -5.52
CA LEU A 131 2.04 6.05 -6.40
C LEU A 131 1.40 5.61 -7.74
N ARG A 132 1.87 4.52 -8.36
CA ARG A 132 1.26 3.97 -9.58
C ARG A 132 -0.17 3.50 -9.33
N ASN A 133 -0.41 2.81 -8.21
CA ASN A 133 -1.76 2.40 -7.82
C ASN A 133 -2.66 3.63 -7.61
N ARG A 134 -2.15 4.70 -6.99
CA ARG A 134 -2.89 5.95 -6.79
C ARG A 134 -3.24 6.69 -8.07
N ILE A 135 -2.33 6.75 -9.04
CA ILE A 135 -2.62 7.30 -10.37
C ILE A 135 -3.70 6.45 -11.06
N THR A 136 -3.64 5.14 -10.87
CA THR A 136 -4.63 4.21 -11.41
C THR A 136 -6.01 4.43 -10.77
N ASP A 137 -6.10 4.65 -9.45
CA ASP A 137 -7.34 4.99 -8.75
C ASP A 137 -8.00 6.25 -9.35
N LEU A 138 -7.23 7.32 -9.59
CA LEU A 138 -7.72 8.55 -10.19
C LEU A 138 -8.28 8.33 -11.61
N ARG A 139 -7.53 7.61 -12.44
CA ARG A 139 -7.95 7.27 -13.81
C ARG A 139 -9.20 6.40 -13.82
N ASN A 140 -9.27 5.43 -12.91
CA ASN A 140 -10.43 4.55 -12.77
C ASN A 140 -11.67 5.33 -12.36
N GLN A 141 -11.55 6.30 -11.44
CA GLN A 141 -12.67 7.16 -11.07
C GLN A 141 -13.16 8.00 -12.25
N GLN A 142 -12.25 8.65 -13.00
CA GLN A 142 -12.62 9.42 -14.19
C GLN A 142 -13.30 8.55 -15.25
N ARG A 143 -12.78 7.34 -15.48
CA ARG A 143 -13.39 6.36 -16.39
C ARG A 143 -14.78 5.93 -15.91
N CYS A 144 -14.94 5.67 -14.61
CA CYS A 144 -16.24 5.33 -14.02
C CYS A 144 -17.25 6.44 -14.25
N ASN A 145 -16.90 7.69 -13.91
CA ASN A 145 -17.76 8.86 -14.11
C ASN A 145 -18.18 9.02 -15.59
N LYS A 146 -17.25 8.78 -16.52
CA LYS A 146 -17.54 8.82 -17.96
C LYS A 146 -18.56 7.74 -18.37
N VAL A 147 -18.33 6.49 -17.99
CA VAL A 147 -19.24 5.36 -18.33
C VAL A 147 -20.62 5.55 -17.69
N MET A 148 -20.66 6.00 -16.44
CA MET A 148 -21.89 6.35 -15.73
C MET A 148 -22.68 7.43 -16.49
N LYS A 149 -22.00 8.49 -16.94
CA LYS A 149 -22.61 9.54 -17.77
C LYS A 149 -23.17 8.99 -19.09
N GLU A 150 -22.41 8.16 -19.79
CA GLU A 150 -22.83 7.52 -21.05
C GLU A 150 -24.10 6.66 -20.89
N HIS A 151 -24.31 6.08 -19.71
CA HIS A 151 -25.49 5.26 -19.39
C HIS A 151 -26.56 6.01 -18.58
N SER A 152 -26.46 7.34 -18.47
CA SER A 152 -27.40 8.17 -17.70
C SER A 152 -27.53 7.77 -16.22
N VAL A 153 -26.49 7.18 -15.64
CA VAL A 153 -26.41 6.87 -14.20
C VAL A 153 -25.76 8.06 -13.50
N LYS A 154 -26.55 8.87 -12.79
CA LYS A 154 -26.08 10.11 -12.13
C LYS A 154 -26.08 10.06 -10.60
N ASN A 155 -26.34 8.90 -10.01
CA ASN A 155 -26.30 8.69 -8.56
C ASN A 155 -24.99 7.97 -8.17
N LEU A 156 -24.21 8.58 -7.29
CA LEU A 156 -22.90 8.07 -6.87
C LEU A 156 -22.72 8.21 -5.35
N ILE A 157 -22.27 7.12 -4.71
CA ILE A 157 -21.77 7.15 -3.34
C ILE A 157 -20.27 6.89 -3.41
N PHE A 158 -19.47 7.85 -2.96
CA PHE A 158 -18.01 7.74 -2.98
C PHE A 158 -17.46 7.45 -1.59
N SER A 159 -16.62 6.40 -1.52
CA SER A 159 -15.84 6.05 -0.35
C SER A 159 -14.62 6.95 -0.19
N SER A 160 -14.76 8.03 0.58
CA SER A 160 -13.66 8.89 0.99
C SER A 160 -13.10 8.47 2.37
N SER A 161 -12.31 9.33 3.00
CA SER A 161 -11.60 9.02 4.25
C SER A 161 -11.37 10.28 5.07
N CYS A 162 -11.35 10.18 6.40
CA CYS A 162 -10.92 11.25 7.29
C CYS A 162 -9.49 11.74 7.03
N THR A 163 -8.67 10.98 6.31
CA THR A 163 -7.31 11.39 5.91
C THR A 163 -7.28 12.63 5.01
N VAL A 164 -8.40 13.01 4.38
CA VAL A 164 -8.51 14.23 3.58
C VAL A 164 -8.40 15.51 4.42
N TYR A 165 -8.67 15.42 5.73
CA TYR A 165 -8.52 16.52 6.67
C TYR A 165 -7.05 16.82 7.02
N GLY A 166 -6.13 15.89 6.76
CA GLY A 166 -4.73 16.03 7.11
C GLY A 166 -4.50 16.01 8.62
N ASP A 167 -3.64 16.90 9.11
CA ASP A 167 -3.46 17.16 10.54
C ASP A 167 -4.59 18.08 11.04
N PRO A 168 -5.50 17.59 11.93
CA PRO A 168 -6.66 18.38 12.34
C PRO A 168 -6.29 19.67 13.07
N LYS A 169 -6.93 20.78 12.69
CA LYS A 169 -6.80 22.08 13.36
C LYS A 169 -7.66 22.18 14.62
N TYR A 170 -8.74 21.42 14.68
CA TYR A 170 -9.61 21.28 15.85
C TYR A 170 -10.23 19.89 15.89
N LEU A 171 -10.68 19.52 17.09
CA LEU A 171 -11.37 18.27 17.36
C LEU A 171 -12.65 18.56 18.17
N PRO A 172 -13.75 17.83 17.95
CA PRO A 172 -13.95 16.82 16.90
C PRO A 172 -13.99 17.44 15.49
N VAL A 173 -13.62 16.65 14.48
CA VAL A 173 -13.58 17.09 13.07
C VAL A 173 -14.99 17.03 12.46
N ASP A 174 -15.52 18.18 12.04
CA ASP A 174 -16.76 18.28 11.26
C ASP A 174 -16.48 18.40 9.75
N GLU A 175 -17.52 18.38 8.93
CA GLU A 175 -17.40 18.41 7.46
C GLU A 175 -16.93 19.77 6.91
N ASN A 176 -17.06 20.83 7.72
CA ASN A 176 -16.56 22.18 7.40
C ASN A 176 -15.06 22.33 7.66
N HIS A 177 -14.42 21.37 8.31
CA HIS A 177 -12.99 21.40 8.56
C HIS A 177 -12.22 21.46 7.23
N PRO A 178 -11.13 22.26 7.14
CA PRO A 178 -10.30 22.34 5.95
C PRO A 178 -9.80 20.97 5.48
N THR A 179 -9.76 20.76 4.16
CA THR A 179 -9.22 19.54 3.53
C THR A 179 -8.05 19.85 2.61
N GLY A 180 -7.31 18.81 2.19
CA GLY A 180 -6.23 18.91 1.21
C GLY A 180 -4.81 18.95 1.82
N GLY A 181 -4.69 19.22 3.13
CA GLY A 181 -3.44 19.13 3.90
C GLY A 181 -2.97 17.69 4.18
N CYS A 182 -3.17 16.78 3.23
CA CYS A 182 -2.98 15.34 3.42
C CYS A 182 -1.51 14.99 3.65
N THR A 183 -1.25 14.24 4.73
CA THR A 183 0.10 13.83 5.15
C THR A 183 0.66 12.63 4.37
N ASN A 184 -0.19 11.92 3.63
CA ASN A 184 0.18 10.71 2.90
C ASN A 184 -0.45 10.64 1.49
N PRO A 185 0.12 9.86 0.56
CA PRO A 185 -0.39 9.74 -0.81
C PRO A 185 -1.84 9.23 -0.89
N TYR A 186 -2.23 8.30 -0.03
CA TYR A 186 -3.60 7.78 0.02
C TYR A 186 -4.63 8.89 0.28
N GLY A 187 -4.39 9.73 1.29
CA GLY A 187 -5.26 10.88 1.59
C GLY A 187 -5.33 11.86 0.43
N LYS A 188 -4.20 12.14 -0.24
CA LYS A 188 -4.16 13.00 -1.44
C LYS A 188 -5.03 12.45 -2.56
N THR A 189 -4.98 11.14 -2.81
CA THR A 189 -5.84 10.50 -3.83
C THR A 189 -7.32 10.67 -3.50
N LYS A 190 -7.73 10.44 -2.24
CA LYS A 190 -9.13 10.64 -1.83
C LYS A 190 -9.55 12.09 -1.99
N PHE A 191 -8.71 13.03 -1.56
CA PHE A 191 -8.95 14.46 -1.71
C PHE A 191 -9.11 14.87 -3.18
N PHE A 192 -8.20 14.45 -4.07
CA PHE A 192 -8.31 14.78 -5.49
C PHE A 192 -9.56 14.19 -6.13
N ILE A 193 -9.99 12.99 -5.73
CA ILE A 193 -11.26 12.44 -6.20
C ILE A 193 -12.44 13.29 -5.70
N GLU A 194 -12.45 13.75 -4.44
CA GLU A 194 -13.49 14.67 -3.96
C GLU A 194 -13.56 15.95 -4.81
N GLU A 195 -12.42 16.54 -5.16
CA GLU A 195 -12.38 17.73 -6.04
C GLU A 195 -12.90 17.42 -7.45
N ILE A 196 -12.51 16.29 -8.04
CA ILE A 196 -13.04 15.84 -9.35
C ILE A 196 -14.58 15.68 -9.29
N LEU A 197 -15.11 15.13 -8.20
CA LEU A 197 -16.55 14.95 -8.03
C LEU A 197 -17.29 16.28 -7.79
N LYS A 198 -16.67 17.22 -7.06
CA LYS A 198 -17.18 18.59 -6.94
C LYS A 198 -17.29 19.28 -8.29
N ASP A 199 -16.25 19.17 -9.11
CA ASP A 199 -16.23 19.78 -10.43
C ASP A 199 -17.19 19.08 -11.41
N LEU A 200 -17.34 17.76 -11.30
CA LEU A 200 -18.36 17.01 -12.03
C LEU A 200 -19.77 17.53 -11.71
N TRP A 201 -20.11 17.69 -10.43
CA TRP A 201 -21.41 18.21 -10.01
C TRP A 201 -21.62 19.67 -10.43
N LYS A 202 -20.61 20.53 -10.29
CA LYS A 202 -20.70 21.93 -10.77
C LYS A 202 -20.96 22.01 -12.27
N ALA A 203 -20.36 21.11 -13.05
CA ALA A 203 -20.53 21.06 -14.51
C ALA A 203 -21.89 20.47 -14.94
N ASP A 204 -22.48 19.61 -14.12
CA ASP A 204 -23.75 18.93 -14.38
C ASP A 204 -24.51 18.74 -13.04
N PRO A 205 -25.31 19.74 -12.60
CA PRO A 205 -25.98 19.72 -11.30
C PRO A 205 -27.05 18.63 -11.12
N ASP A 206 -27.41 17.89 -12.18
CA ASP A 206 -28.30 16.74 -12.10
C ASP A 206 -27.66 15.55 -11.37
N TRP A 207 -26.34 15.57 -11.15
CA TRP A 207 -25.64 14.54 -10.39
C TRP A 207 -26.02 14.56 -8.92
N ASN A 208 -26.29 13.39 -8.36
CA ASN A 208 -26.47 13.19 -6.93
C ASN A 208 -25.28 12.41 -6.40
N ILE A 209 -24.43 13.09 -5.64
CA ILE A 209 -23.16 12.57 -5.17
C ILE A 209 -23.13 12.67 -3.65
N VAL A 210 -23.00 11.53 -2.99
CA VAL A 210 -22.73 11.47 -1.55
C VAL A 210 -21.29 11.03 -1.34
N VAL A 211 -20.48 11.89 -0.72
CA VAL A 211 -19.11 11.59 -0.30
C VAL A 211 -19.13 11.19 1.16
N LEU A 212 -18.74 9.95 1.45
CA LEU A 212 -18.67 9.44 2.81
C LEU A 212 -17.21 9.38 3.27
N ARG A 213 -16.86 10.22 4.23
CA ARG A 213 -15.52 10.23 4.86
C ARG A 213 -15.52 9.27 6.04
N TYR A 214 -15.09 8.03 5.80
CA TYR A 214 -14.96 7.04 6.88
C TYR A 214 -13.80 7.42 7.80
N PHE A 215 -13.99 7.18 9.09
CA PHE A 215 -12.90 7.20 10.05
C PHE A 215 -12.16 5.85 10.02
N ASN A 216 -12.15 5.06 11.10
CA ASN A 216 -11.37 3.82 11.14
C ASN A 216 -12.29 2.59 11.28
N PRO A 217 -12.77 2.01 10.16
CA PRO A 217 -13.61 0.83 10.20
C PRO A 217 -12.89 -0.37 10.82
N VAL A 218 -13.56 -1.05 11.76
CA VAL A 218 -13.09 -2.25 12.45
C VAL A 218 -14.26 -3.19 12.73
N GLY A 219 -13.98 -4.38 13.27
CA GLY A 219 -15.01 -5.37 13.56
C GLY A 219 -15.25 -6.34 12.42
N ALA A 220 -16.31 -7.13 12.53
CA ALA A 220 -16.74 -8.07 11.51
C ALA A 220 -18.27 -8.21 11.57
N HIS A 221 -18.87 -8.97 10.68
CA HIS A 221 -20.30 -9.24 10.82
C HIS A 221 -20.54 -10.15 12.03
N LYS A 222 -21.61 -9.89 12.80
CA LYS A 222 -21.95 -10.63 14.02
C LYS A 222 -22.05 -12.15 13.87
N SER A 223 -22.27 -12.67 12.66
CA SER A 223 -22.27 -14.12 12.43
C SER A 223 -20.89 -14.77 12.53
N GLY A 224 -19.81 -13.99 12.51
CA GLY A 224 -18.44 -14.49 12.40
C GLY A 224 -18.14 -15.18 11.06
N ARG A 225 -19.01 -15.07 10.05
CA ARG A 225 -18.84 -15.73 8.73
C ARG A 225 -18.18 -14.84 7.67
N ILE A 226 -18.12 -13.54 7.90
CA ILE A 226 -17.45 -12.57 7.02
C ILE A 226 -16.77 -11.51 7.88
N GLY A 227 -15.56 -11.11 7.49
CA GLY A 227 -14.75 -10.10 8.15
C GLY A 227 -13.55 -9.74 7.27
N GLU A 228 -12.62 -8.96 7.83
CA GLU A 228 -11.42 -8.53 7.10
C GLU A 228 -10.45 -9.71 6.90
N ASP A 229 -10.03 -9.94 5.65
CA ASP A 229 -9.05 -10.95 5.24
C ASP A 229 -7.95 -10.30 4.38
N PRO A 230 -7.02 -9.56 5.00
CA PRO A 230 -6.05 -8.74 4.28
C PRO A 230 -4.97 -9.61 3.64
N LYS A 231 -4.71 -9.38 2.34
CA LYS A 231 -3.61 -10.04 1.60
C LYS A 231 -2.24 -9.40 1.82
N CYS A 232 -2.21 -8.22 2.43
CA CYS A 232 -1.01 -7.46 2.74
C CYS A 232 -0.89 -7.28 4.26
N ILE A 233 0.14 -6.56 4.71
CA ILE A 233 0.31 -6.26 6.14
C ILE A 233 -0.97 -5.57 6.66
N PRO A 234 -1.61 -6.14 7.69
CA PRO A 234 -2.89 -5.66 8.18
C PRO A 234 -2.79 -4.32 8.90
N ASN A 235 -3.93 -3.63 8.99
CA ASN A 235 -4.15 -2.51 9.91
C ASN A 235 -4.13 -2.99 11.38
N LEU A 236 -4.19 -2.06 12.35
CA LEU A 236 -4.04 -2.33 13.79
C LEU A 236 -4.84 -3.56 14.27
N MET A 237 -6.15 -3.59 14.00
CA MET A 237 -7.04 -4.60 14.58
C MET A 237 -6.88 -6.00 13.99
N PRO A 238 -6.83 -6.21 12.66
CA PRO A 238 -6.49 -7.52 12.12
C PRO A 238 -5.05 -7.93 12.47
N TYR A 239 -4.10 -6.99 12.67
CA TYR A 239 -2.77 -7.33 13.16
C TYR A 239 -2.85 -7.96 14.57
N CYS A 240 -3.58 -7.34 15.50
CA CYS A 240 -3.85 -7.91 16.83
C CYS A 240 -4.45 -9.32 16.71
N ALA A 241 -5.43 -9.50 15.84
CA ALA A 241 -6.10 -10.78 15.60
C ALA A 241 -5.10 -11.86 15.11
N GLN A 242 -4.24 -11.52 14.15
CA GLN A 242 -3.21 -12.41 13.59
C GLN A 242 -2.13 -12.81 14.62
N ILE A 243 -1.82 -11.95 15.60
CA ILE A 243 -0.93 -12.30 16.72
C ILE A 243 -1.58 -13.38 17.58
N LEU A 244 -2.86 -13.22 17.93
CA LEU A 244 -3.56 -14.14 18.83
C LEU A 244 -3.85 -15.50 18.20
N VAL A 245 -3.91 -15.59 16.86
CA VAL A 245 -3.92 -16.87 16.12
C VAL A 245 -2.53 -17.38 15.74
N GLY A 246 -1.46 -16.72 16.21
CA GLY A 246 -0.08 -17.22 16.11
C GLY A 246 0.61 -17.00 14.75
N LYS A 247 0.03 -16.20 13.85
CA LYS A 247 0.66 -15.89 12.54
C LYS A 247 1.65 -14.74 12.59
N MET A 248 1.55 -13.89 13.61
CA MET A 248 2.47 -12.77 13.83
C MET A 248 3.00 -12.81 15.26
N LYS A 249 4.25 -12.36 15.46
CA LYS A 249 4.94 -12.47 16.75
C LYS A 249 4.50 -11.40 17.76
N GLU A 250 4.40 -10.16 17.30
CA GLU A 250 4.10 -9.00 18.13
C GLU A 250 3.63 -7.82 17.27
N LEU A 251 2.85 -6.92 17.86
CA LEU A 251 2.40 -5.68 17.24
C LEU A 251 3.48 -4.61 17.39
N LYS A 252 3.71 -3.82 16.35
CA LYS A 252 4.54 -2.62 16.42
C LYS A 252 3.65 -1.41 16.70
N VAL A 253 3.76 -0.82 17.88
CA VAL A 253 3.07 0.42 18.27
C VAL A 253 3.97 1.60 17.87
N TYR A 254 3.46 2.48 17.01
CA TYR A 254 4.25 3.56 16.41
C TYR A 254 4.12 4.85 17.22
N GLY A 255 5.09 5.13 18.08
CA GLY A 255 5.10 6.28 18.97
C GLY A 255 4.29 6.07 20.25
N ASN A 256 4.79 6.66 21.33
CA ASN A 256 4.18 6.71 22.66
C ASN A 256 4.39 8.08 23.34
N ASP A 257 4.63 9.10 22.51
CA ASP A 257 5.04 10.44 22.89
C ASP A 257 4.20 11.52 22.16
N TYR A 258 3.03 11.16 21.61
CA TYR A 258 2.05 12.12 21.11
C TYR A 258 1.41 12.88 22.26
N ASP A 259 0.86 14.07 21.96
CA ASP A 259 0.03 14.82 22.90
C ASP A 259 -1.38 14.20 23.01
N THR A 260 -1.42 13.03 23.64
CA THR A 260 -2.62 12.21 23.87
C THR A 260 -2.56 11.60 25.27
N PRO A 261 -3.69 11.15 25.86
CA PRO A 261 -3.72 10.72 27.26
C PRO A 261 -2.71 9.63 27.66
N ASP A 262 -2.36 8.72 26.74
CA ASP A 262 -1.39 7.65 26.95
C ASP A 262 -0.15 7.72 26.03
N GLY A 263 -0.01 8.84 25.32
CA GLY A 263 1.06 9.08 24.36
C GLY A 263 0.93 8.35 23.02
N THR A 264 -0.05 7.47 22.83
CA THR A 264 -0.27 6.75 21.57
C THR A 264 -1.33 7.42 20.70
N GLY A 265 -1.35 7.12 19.40
CA GLY A 265 -2.28 7.76 18.46
C GLY A 265 -3.76 7.48 18.80
N VAL A 266 -4.60 8.51 18.78
CA VAL A 266 -6.04 8.43 19.05
C VAL A 266 -6.83 8.50 17.74
N ARG A 267 -7.77 7.57 17.56
CA ARG A 267 -8.58 7.44 16.34
C ARG A 267 -10.04 7.16 16.70
N ASP A 268 -10.96 7.67 15.88
CA ASP A 268 -12.36 7.23 15.92
C ASP A 268 -12.51 5.91 15.17
N TYR A 269 -12.69 4.84 15.95
CA TYR A 269 -12.97 3.51 15.44
C TYR A 269 -14.46 3.31 15.31
N ILE A 270 -14.90 2.83 14.16
CA ILE A 270 -16.31 2.61 13.83
C ILE A 270 -16.53 1.16 13.40
N HIS A 271 -17.61 0.55 13.86
CA HIS A 271 -17.92 -0.82 13.47
C HIS A 271 -18.27 -0.91 11.98
N ILE A 272 -17.72 -1.90 11.27
CA ILE A 272 -17.88 -2.06 9.82
C ILE A 272 -19.36 -2.19 9.40
N SER A 273 -20.18 -2.87 10.20
CA SER A 273 -21.62 -2.93 9.97
C SER A 273 -22.33 -1.59 10.13
N ASP A 274 -21.86 -0.68 10.98
CA ASP A 274 -22.40 0.69 11.05
C ASP A 274 -22.03 1.47 9.78
N VAL A 275 -20.78 1.36 9.31
CA VAL A 275 -20.37 1.93 8.01
C VAL A 275 -21.25 1.41 6.86
N ALA A 276 -21.54 0.10 6.84
CA ALA A 276 -22.42 -0.50 5.83
C ALA A 276 -23.84 0.09 5.89
N THR A 277 -24.43 0.23 7.08
CA THR A 277 -25.75 0.89 7.22
C THR A 277 -25.71 2.38 6.84
N GLY A 278 -24.56 3.05 6.99
CA GLY A 278 -24.37 4.42 6.52
C GLY A 278 -24.42 4.53 5.00
N HIS A 279 -23.98 3.50 4.27
CA HIS A 279 -24.16 3.45 2.81
C HIS A 279 -25.62 3.28 2.41
N VAL A 280 -26.39 2.49 3.15
CA VAL A 280 -27.83 2.34 2.90
C VAL A 280 -28.55 3.67 3.11
N ALA A 281 -28.21 4.41 4.16
CA ALA A 281 -28.75 5.76 4.38
C ALA A 281 -28.32 6.75 3.28
N ALA A 282 -27.07 6.68 2.82
CA ALA A 282 -26.57 7.48 1.71
C ALA A 282 -27.26 7.13 0.36
N GLN A 283 -27.65 5.87 0.17
CA GLN A 283 -28.43 5.45 -0.99
C GLN A 283 -29.79 6.15 -1.03
N THR A 284 -30.53 6.13 0.07
CA THR A 284 -31.78 6.89 0.19
C THR A 284 -31.54 8.37 -0.11
N LYS A 285 -30.41 8.93 0.33
CA LYS A 285 -30.08 10.33 0.09
C LYS A 285 -29.84 10.69 -1.38
N VAL A 286 -29.15 9.84 -2.15
CA VAL A 286 -28.98 10.08 -3.59
C VAL A 286 -30.30 9.92 -4.36
N GLU A 287 -31.20 9.05 -3.90
CA GLU A 287 -32.55 8.88 -4.48
C GLU A 287 -33.45 10.11 -4.26
N GLU A 288 -33.23 10.87 -3.18
CA GLU A 288 -33.90 12.16 -2.89
C GLU A 288 -33.41 13.33 -3.77
N LYS A 289 -32.53 13.08 -4.74
CA LYS A 289 -31.89 14.11 -5.58
C LYS A 289 -31.12 15.16 -4.77
N CYS A 290 -30.24 14.71 -3.89
CA CYS A 290 -29.55 15.56 -2.93
C CYS A 290 -28.50 16.53 -3.51
N GLY A 291 -28.20 16.47 -4.81
CA GLY A 291 -27.03 17.14 -5.38
C GLY A 291 -25.74 16.59 -4.76
N LEU A 292 -24.78 17.45 -4.44
CA LEU A 292 -23.55 17.06 -3.75
C LEU A 292 -23.67 17.19 -2.22
N LYS A 293 -23.45 16.10 -1.50
CA LYS A 293 -23.39 16.05 -0.03
C LYS A 293 -22.15 15.33 0.46
N ILE A 294 -21.63 15.74 1.61
CA ILE A 294 -20.44 15.18 2.24
C ILE A 294 -20.78 14.89 3.70
N TYR A 295 -20.46 13.69 4.18
CA TYR A 295 -20.73 13.28 5.57
C TYR A 295 -19.53 12.54 6.16
N ASN A 296 -19.27 12.80 7.44
CA ASN A 296 -18.41 11.98 8.27
C ASN A 296 -19.17 10.74 8.74
N LEU A 297 -18.59 9.55 8.54
CA LEU A 297 -19.05 8.33 9.19
C LEU A 297 -18.03 7.92 10.27
N GLY A 298 -18.36 8.29 11.50
CA GLY A 298 -17.62 7.94 12.70
C GLY A 298 -18.57 7.85 13.90
N THR A 299 -18.04 7.48 15.06
CA THR A 299 -18.79 7.37 16.31
C THR A 299 -18.79 8.67 17.11
N GLY A 300 -17.80 9.54 16.85
CA GLY A 300 -17.49 10.72 17.64
C GLY A 300 -16.62 10.45 18.86
N GLN A 301 -16.28 9.19 19.11
CA GLN A 301 -15.45 8.77 20.24
C GLN A 301 -14.05 8.40 19.74
N GLY A 302 -13.02 9.04 20.30
CA GLY A 302 -11.63 8.66 20.08
C GLY A 302 -11.19 7.57 21.06
N TYR A 303 -10.45 6.59 20.57
CA TYR A 303 -9.72 5.59 21.36
C TYR A 303 -8.24 5.58 20.97
N SER A 304 -7.37 5.39 21.93
CA SER A 304 -5.93 5.25 21.70
C SER A 304 -5.57 3.88 21.13
N VAL A 305 -4.31 3.70 20.70
CA VAL A 305 -3.81 2.37 20.31
C VAL A 305 -3.87 1.41 21.50
N MET A 306 -3.58 1.88 22.72
CA MET A 306 -3.63 1.04 23.91
C MET A 306 -5.05 0.66 24.31
N ASP A 307 -6.02 1.56 24.17
CA ASP A 307 -7.44 1.26 24.39
C ASP A 307 -7.89 0.07 23.52
N MET A 308 -7.51 0.10 22.24
CA MET A 308 -7.82 -0.96 21.29
C MET A 308 -7.13 -2.29 21.64
N ILE A 309 -5.85 -2.24 22.01
CA ILE A 309 -5.08 -3.43 22.44
C ILE A 309 -5.73 -4.06 23.67
N ASN A 310 -6.10 -3.25 24.66
CA ASN A 310 -6.70 -3.69 25.91
C ASN A 310 -8.09 -4.30 25.67
N ALA A 311 -8.94 -3.61 24.92
CA ALA A 311 -10.28 -4.10 24.59
C ALA A 311 -10.24 -5.38 23.76
N PHE A 312 -9.33 -5.49 22.79
CA PHE A 312 -9.17 -6.71 22.01
C PHE A 312 -8.61 -7.87 22.83
N SER A 313 -7.66 -7.59 23.73
CA SER A 313 -7.13 -8.60 24.65
C SER A 313 -8.22 -9.14 25.58
N ALA A 314 -9.10 -8.25 26.07
CA ALA A 314 -10.26 -8.63 26.88
C ALA A 314 -11.25 -9.49 26.09
N ALA A 315 -11.62 -9.09 24.87
CA ALA A 315 -12.52 -9.86 24.01
C ALA A 315 -11.97 -11.25 23.67
N ALA A 316 -10.65 -11.38 23.52
CA ALA A 316 -9.99 -12.65 23.22
C ALA A 316 -9.66 -13.50 24.46
N GLY A 317 -9.73 -12.94 25.66
CA GLY A 317 -9.26 -13.56 26.89
C GLY A 317 -7.75 -13.86 26.88
N LYS A 318 -6.98 -13.14 26.05
CA LYS A 318 -5.53 -13.37 25.85
C LYS A 318 -4.80 -12.05 25.61
N PRO A 319 -3.62 -11.83 26.21
CA PRO A 319 -2.87 -10.60 26.01
C PRO A 319 -2.29 -10.52 24.59
N VAL A 320 -2.52 -9.39 23.91
CA VAL A 320 -1.85 -9.08 22.65
C VAL A 320 -0.42 -8.62 22.94
N LYS A 321 0.58 -9.31 22.37
CA LYS A 321 1.99 -8.91 22.48
C LYS A 321 2.26 -7.70 21.60
N TYR A 322 2.93 -6.69 22.15
CA TYR A 322 3.31 -5.50 21.41
C TYR A 322 4.68 -4.98 21.86
N ARG A 323 5.29 -4.15 21.01
CA ARG A 323 6.46 -3.33 21.33
C ARG A 323 6.29 -1.92 20.78
N ILE A 324 6.77 -0.93 21.54
CA ILE A 324 6.79 0.46 21.11
C ILE A 324 8.01 0.68 20.22
N ILE A 325 7.81 1.36 19.10
CA ILE A 325 8.85 1.80 18.17
C ILE A 325 8.67 3.27 17.84
N GLY A 326 9.61 3.86 17.08
CA GLY A 326 9.51 5.25 16.63
C GLY A 326 8.23 5.54 15.85
N ARG A 327 7.85 6.83 15.80
CA ARG A 327 6.66 7.29 15.08
C ARG A 327 6.71 6.89 13.61
N ARG A 328 5.55 6.59 13.04
CA ARG A 328 5.41 6.38 11.61
C ARG A 328 5.31 7.75 10.91
N PRO A 329 6.10 8.03 9.86
CA PRO A 329 5.98 9.27 9.13
C PRO A 329 4.57 9.48 8.59
N GLY A 330 3.98 10.64 8.87
CA GLY A 330 2.64 11.03 8.42
C GLY A 330 1.50 10.64 9.36
N ASP A 331 1.76 9.93 10.47
CA ASP A 331 0.76 9.69 11.52
C ASP A 331 0.47 10.99 12.30
N VAL A 332 -0.81 11.24 12.52
CA VAL A 332 -1.33 12.36 13.33
C VAL A 332 -1.61 11.90 14.76
N ALA A 333 -1.56 12.82 15.73
CA ALA A 333 -1.78 12.50 17.14
C ALA A 333 -3.22 12.00 17.37
N SER A 334 -4.22 12.84 17.10
CA SER A 334 -5.63 12.58 17.38
C SER A 334 -6.52 12.92 16.20
N THR A 335 -7.46 12.05 15.85
CA THR A 335 -8.48 12.34 14.83
C THR A 335 -9.77 11.58 15.13
N TYR A 336 -10.83 12.31 15.45
CA TYR A 336 -12.17 11.75 15.67
C TYR A 336 -13.27 12.68 15.16
N SER A 337 -14.41 12.09 14.78
CA SER A 337 -15.45 12.75 14.01
C SER A 337 -16.38 13.61 14.86
N LYS A 338 -17.05 14.58 14.24
CA LYS A 338 -18.32 15.13 14.71
C LYS A 338 -19.43 14.54 13.83
N PRO A 339 -20.20 13.54 14.31
CA PRO A 339 -21.13 12.79 13.46
C PRO A 339 -22.52 13.44 13.32
N ASP A 340 -22.71 14.66 13.86
CA ASP A 340 -24.02 15.32 13.97
C ASP A 340 -24.71 15.52 12.62
N LEU A 341 -23.95 15.82 11.56
CA LEU A 341 -24.53 16.07 10.23
C LEU A 341 -25.14 14.79 9.64
N ALA A 342 -24.46 13.65 9.78
CA ALA A 342 -24.99 12.35 9.35
C ALA A 342 -26.24 11.97 10.16
N ALA A 343 -26.24 12.21 11.48
CA ALA A 343 -27.42 11.98 12.31
C ALA A 343 -28.61 12.85 11.88
N LYS A 344 -28.36 14.11 11.56
CA LYS A 344 -29.40 15.08 11.18
C LYS A 344 -29.95 14.84 9.78
N GLU A 345 -29.09 14.65 8.78
CA GLU A 345 -29.50 14.64 7.36
C GLU A 345 -29.70 13.25 6.77
N LEU A 346 -29.05 12.23 7.34
CA LEU A 346 -29.20 10.82 6.92
C LEU A 346 -30.07 10.01 7.88
N GLY A 347 -30.41 10.54 9.06
CA GLY A 347 -31.07 9.76 10.12
C GLY A 347 -30.20 8.59 10.61
N TRP A 348 -28.88 8.68 10.44
CA TRP A 348 -27.95 7.59 10.70
C TRP A 348 -27.00 7.91 11.86
N LYS A 349 -26.76 6.93 12.73
CA LYS A 349 -25.77 7.02 13.81
C LYS A 349 -25.13 5.65 14.02
N ALA A 350 -23.83 5.62 14.30
CA ALA A 350 -23.16 4.39 14.71
C ALA A 350 -23.71 3.88 16.05
N THR A 351 -23.99 2.58 16.13
CA THR A 351 -24.67 1.96 17.28
C THR A 351 -23.80 0.99 18.08
N ARG A 352 -22.70 0.50 17.49
CA ARG A 352 -21.83 -0.49 18.13
C ARG A 352 -20.59 0.18 18.71
N GLY A 353 -20.36 -0.04 20.00
CA GLY A 353 -19.19 0.47 20.72
C GLY A 353 -17.96 -0.43 20.61
N LEU A 354 -16.88 -0.02 21.27
CA LEU A 354 -15.56 -0.67 21.25
C LEU A 354 -15.61 -2.18 21.53
N ASN A 355 -16.33 -2.60 22.59
CA ASN A 355 -16.42 -4.01 22.97
C ASN A 355 -17.02 -4.85 21.84
N THR A 356 -18.13 -4.42 21.24
CA THR A 356 -18.76 -5.14 20.11
C THR A 356 -17.84 -5.22 18.90
N MET A 357 -17.08 -4.15 18.59
CA MET A 357 -16.08 -4.18 17.51
C MET A 357 -15.03 -5.26 17.76
N CYS A 358 -14.50 -5.35 18.98
CA CYS A 358 -13.49 -6.34 19.35
C CYS A 358 -14.05 -7.76 19.37
N GLU A 359 -15.22 -7.96 19.97
CA GLU A 359 -15.90 -9.26 20.08
C GLU A 359 -16.25 -9.83 18.70
N ASP A 360 -16.83 -9.03 17.81
CA ASP A 360 -17.22 -9.48 16.47
C ASP A 360 -15.99 -9.79 15.62
N LEU A 361 -14.93 -8.97 15.70
CA LEU A 361 -13.65 -9.27 15.04
C LEU A 361 -13.02 -10.57 15.56
N TRP A 362 -13.00 -10.77 16.88
CA TRP A 362 -12.45 -11.99 17.46
C TRP A 362 -13.27 -13.22 17.07
N ARG A 363 -14.60 -13.10 17.04
CA ARG A 363 -15.50 -14.17 16.54
C ARG A 363 -15.18 -14.53 15.08
N TRP A 364 -14.99 -13.54 14.21
CA TRP A 364 -14.55 -13.79 12.83
C TRP A 364 -13.20 -14.50 12.79
N GLN A 365 -12.19 -13.97 13.47
CA GLN A 365 -10.83 -14.51 13.40
C GLN A 365 -10.72 -15.93 13.97
N THR A 366 -11.47 -16.25 15.02
CA THR A 366 -11.50 -17.60 15.62
C THR A 366 -12.21 -18.61 14.73
N MET A 367 -13.30 -18.23 14.09
CA MET A 367 -14.03 -19.10 13.16
C MET A 367 -13.30 -19.27 11.82
N ASN A 368 -12.45 -18.31 11.45
CA ASN A 368 -11.77 -18.26 10.16
C ASN A 368 -10.27 -17.92 10.38
N PRO A 369 -9.50 -18.80 11.03
CA PRO A 369 -8.10 -18.54 11.34
C PRO A 369 -7.28 -18.23 10.09
N ASP A 370 -7.63 -18.86 8.95
CA ASP A 370 -7.01 -18.67 7.63
C ASP A 370 -7.78 -17.74 6.69
N GLY A 371 -8.63 -16.88 7.26
CA GLY A 371 -9.50 -16.03 6.46
C GLY A 371 -10.43 -16.87 5.61
N PHE A 372 -10.69 -16.45 4.38
CA PHE A 372 -11.56 -17.19 3.46
C PHE A 372 -10.90 -18.44 2.85
N ASN A 373 -9.60 -18.67 3.09
CA ASN A 373 -8.83 -19.77 2.48
C ASN A 373 -8.92 -21.11 3.23
N SER A 374 -9.80 -21.24 4.22
CA SER A 374 -10.05 -22.55 4.82
C SER A 374 -10.69 -23.48 3.79
N ASN A 375 -9.97 -24.53 3.37
CA ASN A 375 -10.63 -25.79 3.04
C ASN A 375 -11.47 -26.13 4.29
N GLY A 376 -12.78 -25.92 4.21
CA GLY A 376 -13.69 -26.11 5.34
C GLY A 376 -13.54 -27.51 5.96
N PRO A 377 -14.12 -27.76 7.15
CA PRO A 377 -14.13 -29.10 7.72
C PRO A 377 -14.63 -30.05 6.65
N THR A 378 -13.81 -31.03 6.29
CA THR A 378 -14.20 -32.09 5.36
C THR A 378 -15.53 -32.63 5.87
N HIS A 379 -16.61 -32.40 5.12
CA HIS A 379 -17.81 -33.17 5.29
C HIS A 379 -17.38 -34.62 5.14
N LYS A 380 -17.19 -35.33 6.26
CA LYS A 380 -17.12 -36.80 6.26
C LYS A 380 -18.37 -37.22 5.54
N LYS A 381 -18.24 -37.66 4.28
CA LYS A 381 -19.31 -38.35 3.56
C LYS A 381 -19.80 -39.44 4.49
N HIS A 382 -20.96 -39.25 5.11
CA HIS A 382 -21.71 -40.36 5.67
C HIS A 382 -22.02 -41.26 4.48
N LYS A 383 -21.25 -42.35 4.37
CA LYS A 383 -21.71 -43.51 3.61
C LYS A 383 -22.98 -43.97 4.31
N LEU A 384 -24.14 -43.60 3.77
CA LEU A 384 -25.34 -44.38 3.96
C LEU A 384 -25.07 -45.76 3.34
N THR A 385 -24.64 -46.70 4.17
CA THR A 385 -24.83 -48.12 3.87
C THR A 385 -26.32 -48.40 4.07
N GLN A 386 -27.09 -48.36 2.99
CA GLN A 386 -28.34 -49.11 2.94
C GLN A 386 -27.98 -50.59 2.87
N LYS A 387 -28.27 -51.32 3.95
CA LYS A 387 -28.46 -52.77 3.90
C LYS A 387 -29.84 -53.02 3.31
N ILE A 388 -29.90 -53.79 2.24
CA ILE A 388 -30.91 -54.84 2.05
C ILE A 388 -30.15 -56.15 2.21
#